data_AF-A0A416PAS6-F1
#
_entry.id   AF-A0A416PAS6-F1
#
_cell.length_a   1.000
_cell.length_b   1.000
_cell.length_c   1.000
_cell.angle_alpha   90.00
_cell.angle_beta   90.00
_cell.angle_gamma   90.00
#
_symmetry.space_group_name_H-M   'P 1'
#
loop_
_entity.id
_entity.type
_entity.pdbx_description
1 polymer ?
#
loop_
_entity_poly.entity_id
_entity_poly.type
_entity_poly.pdbx_seq_one_letter_code
_entity_poly.pdbx_strand_id
1 'polypeptide(L)' 'MSDFSKNMNPPEEGWNRIADKKILSDGQVWIICPFCHKKAIRIFYETKIHMMPYICRGSKCKGKFIINVE' A
#
# COMPACT_ATOMS: atom_id res chain seq x y z
N MET A 1 -30.06 0.44 26.69
CA MET A 1 -29.12 1.37 26.03
C MET A 1 -27.95 0.56 25.52
N SER A 2 -27.84 0.39 24.20
CA SER A 2 -26.71 -0.33 23.58
C SER A 2 -25.48 0.57 23.58
N ASP A 3 -24.42 0.09 24.21
CA ASP A 3 -23.13 0.76 24.32
C ASP A 3 -22.52 0.99 22.91
N PHE A 4 -22.42 2.25 22.50
CA PHE A 4 -21.93 2.67 21.18
C PHE A 4 -20.49 2.19 20.92
N SER A 5 -19.75 1.92 22.00
CA SER A 5 -18.39 1.37 22.01
C SER A 5 -18.25 0.02 21.29
N LYS A 6 -19.32 -0.79 21.22
CA LYS A 6 -19.29 -2.13 20.58
C LYS A 6 -19.39 -2.10 19.05
N ASN A 7 -19.76 -0.97 18.46
CA ASN A 7 -19.91 -0.81 17.01
C ASN A 7 -18.71 -0.12 16.35
N MET A 8 -17.70 0.25 17.15
CA MET A 8 -16.46 0.78 16.63
C MET A 8 -15.57 -0.41 16.29
N ASN A 9 -15.32 -0.64 15.00
CA ASN A 9 -14.24 -1.53 14.59
C ASN A 9 -12.97 -1.03 15.28
N PRO A 10 -12.24 -1.87 16.03
CA PRO A 10 -10.93 -1.49 16.53
C PRO A 10 -10.07 -1.03 15.33
N PRO A 11 -9.16 -0.05 15.51
CA PRO A 11 -8.20 0.25 14.46
C PRO A 11 -7.52 -1.06 14.07
N GLU A 12 -7.43 -1.36 12.78
CA GLU A 12 -6.85 -2.61 12.28
C GLU A 12 -5.41 -2.77 12.81
N GLU A 13 -5.27 -3.42 13.96
CA GLU A 13 -4.01 -3.85 14.54
C GLU A 13 -3.43 -4.92 13.62
N GLY A 14 -2.58 -4.51 12.67
CA GLY A 14 -1.85 -5.44 11.80
C GLY A 14 -1.63 -4.97 10.36
N TRP A 15 -2.24 -3.86 9.92
CA TRP A 15 -1.95 -3.32 8.59
C TRP A 15 -0.74 -2.38 8.64
N ASN A 16 0.44 -2.94 8.37
CA ASN A 16 1.71 -2.21 8.40
C ASN A 16 1.82 -1.11 7.31
N ARG A 17 0.81 -0.96 6.44
CA ARG A 17 0.82 -0.06 5.28
C ARG A 17 2.07 -0.21 4.42
N ILE A 18 2.68 -1.40 4.42
CA ILE A 18 3.81 -1.74 3.58
C ILE A 18 3.23 -2.24 2.26
N ALA A 19 3.74 -1.71 1.15
CA ALA A 19 3.27 -2.09 -0.17
C ALA A 19 4.00 -3.34 -0.67
N ASP A 20 3.24 -4.28 -1.25
CA ASP A 20 3.81 -5.50 -1.83
C ASP A 20 4.53 -5.20 -3.15
N LYS A 21 5.70 -5.82 -3.33
CA LYS A 21 6.45 -5.84 -4.59
C LYS A 21 5.93 -7.00 -5.45
N LYS A 22 5.46 -6.70 -6.68
CA LYS A 22 5.03 -7.73 -7.64
C LYS A 22 5.82 -7.60 -8.95
N ILE A 23 6.39 -8.72 -9.38
CA ILE A 23 6.96 -8.86 -10.72
C ILE A 23 5.81 -9.21 -11.65
N LEU A 24 5.61 -8.43 -12.69
CA LEU A 24 4.59 -8.68 -13.70
C LEU A 24 5.15 -9.51 -14.86
N SER A 25 4.26 -10.01 -15.72
CA SER A 25 4.60 -10.90 -16.85
C SER A 25 5.55 -10.27 -17.88
N ASP A 26 5.70 -8.96 -17.88
CA ASP A 26 6.64 -8.19 -18.70
C ASP A 26 8.05 -8.07 -18.08
N GLY A 27 8.29 -8.76 -16.96
CA GLY A 27 9.54 -8.68 -16.20
C GLY A 27 9.69 -7.39 -15.39
N GLN A 28 8.69 -6.49 -15.41
CA GLN A 28 8.77 -5.23 -14.68
C GLN A 28 8.33 -5.39 -13.23
N VAL A 29 9.07 -4.73 -12.34
CA VAL A 29 8.74 -4.66 -10.93
C VAL A 29 7.77 -3.50 -10.70
N TRP A 30 6.65 -3.81 -10.06
CA TRP A 30 5.67 -2.82 -9.64
C TRP A 30 5.41 -2.94 -8.15
N ILE A 31 5.32 -1.79 -7.50
CA ILE A 31 4.73 -1.70 -6.17
C ILE A 31 3.21 -1.67 -6.33
N ILE A 32 2.55 -2.52 -5.57
CA ILE A 32 1.10 -2.64 -5.57
C ILE A 32 0.55 -1.85 -4.39
N CYS A 33 -0.45 -1.01 -4.66
CA CYS A 33 -1.11 -0.28 -3.59
C CYS A 33 -1.77 -1.28 -2.63
N PRO A 34 -1.49 -1.24 -1.32
CA PRO A 34 -2.05 -2.21 -0.39
C PRO A 34 -3.58 -2.06 -0.31
N PHE A 35 -4.12 -0.85 -0.45
CA PHE A 35 -5.56 -0.59 -0.29
C PHE A 35 -6.44 -1.00 -1.47
N CYS A 36 -5.96 -0.85 -2.71
CA CYS A 36 -6.79 -1.11 -3.91
C CYS A 36 -6.21 -2.16 -4.85
N HIS A 37 -5.05 -2.72 -4.49
CA HIS A 37 -4.33 -3.76 -5.22
C HIS A 37 -4.00 -3.43 -6.68
N LYS A 38 -4.04 -2.14 -7.06
CA LYS A 38 -3.64 -1.65 -8.38
C LYS A 38 -2.17 -1.25 -8.38
N LYS A 39 -1.57 -1.26 -9.58
CA LYS A 39 -0.23 -0.75 -9.85
C LYS A 39 -0.10 0.68 -9.31
N ALA A 40 0.83 0.90 -8.38
CA ALA A 40 1.08 2.21 -7.80
C ALA A 40 2.27 2.89 -8.49
N ILE A 41 3.45 2.27 -8.41
CA ILE A 41 4.69 2.81 -8.96
C ILE A 41 5.50 1.69 -9.64
N ARG A 42 6.09 2.01 -10.78
CA ARG A 42 7.06 1.16 -11.47
C ARG A 42 8.43 1.36 -10.82
N ILE A 43 9.14 0.27 -10.58
CA ILE A 43 10.46 0.26 -9.96
C ILE A 43 11.44 -0.39 -10.93
N PHE A 44 12.60 0.25 -11.14
CA PHE A 44 13.69 -0.36 -11.92
C PHE A 44 14.52 -1.25 -11.00
N TYR A 45 15.24 -2.23 -11.56
CA TYR A 45 15.99 -3.22 -10.79
C TYR A 45 17.00 -2.59 -9.82
N GLU A 46 17.64 -1.49 -10.21
CA GLU A 46 18.65 -0.78 -9.40
C GLU A 46 18.04 0.21 -8.39
N THR A 47 16.72 0.43 -8.45
CA THR A 47 16.05 1.43 -7.61
C THR A 47 15.92 0.91 -6.19
N LYS A 48 16.53 1.63 -5.24
CA LYS A 48 16.37 1.40 -3.80
C LYS A 48 15.60 2.56 -3.18
N ILE A 49 14.59 2.26 -2.39
CA ILE A 49 13.70 3.24 -1.77
C ILE A 49 13.58 2.88 -0.30
N HIS A 50 13.85 3.83 0.60
CA HIS A 50 13.70 3.62 2.03
C HIS A 50 12.73 4.63 2.62
N MET A 51 11.71 4.14 3.32
CA MET A 51 10.68 4.88 4.03
C MET A 51 10.00 5.99 3.20
N MET A 52 9.77 5.77 1.90
CA MET A 52 9.14 6.78 1.05
C MET A 52 7.63 6.85 1.31
N PRO A 53 7.09 7.98 1.79
CA PRO A 53 5.65 8.16 1.87
C PRO A 53 5.07 8.30 0.46
N TYR A 54 4.02 7.54 0.18
CA TYR A 54 3.38 7.50 -1.12
C TYR A 54 1.85 7.57 -1.01
N ILE A 55 1.22 8.23 -1.97
CA ILE A 55 -0.23 8.36 -2.08
C ILE A 55 -0.69 7.64 -3.34
N CYS A 56 -1.65 6.71 -3.20
CA CYS A 56 -2.21 5.99 -4.34
C CYS A 56 -2.83 6.96 -5.36
N ARG A 57 -2.42 6.83 -6.63
CA ARG A 57 -2.95 7.66 -7.74
C ARG A 57 -4.32 7.22 -8.25
N GLY A 58 -4.82 6.05 -7.84
CA GLY A 58 -6.15 5.57 -8.20
C GLY A 58 -7.23 6.55 -7.71
N SER A 59 -8.12 6.98 -8.61
CA SER A 59 -9.07 8.09 -8.39
C SER A 59 -9.91 7.94 -7.13
N LYS A 60 -10.35 6.71 -6.82
CA LYS A 60 -11.17 6.38 -5.65
C LYS A 60 -10.37 5.97 -4.40
N CYS A 61 -9.10 5.60 -4.55
CA CYS A 61 -8.33 5.00 -3.45
C CYS A 61 -7.69 6.07 -2.57
N LYS A 62 -6.77 6.87 -3.12
CA LYS A 62 -6.03 7.94 -2.42
C LYS A 62 -5.38 7.51 -1.09
N GLY A 63 -5.27 6.22 -0.81
CA GLY A 63 -4.67 5.69 0.41
C GLY A 63 -3.18 6.05 0.51
N LYS A 64 -2.75 6.36 1.73
CA LYS A 64 -1.36 6.73 2.05
C LYS A 64 -0.63 5.54 2.65
N PHE A 65 0.54 5.21 2.11
CA PHE A 65 1.34 4.05 2.54
C PHE A 65 2.84 4.34 2.38
N ILE A 66 3.66 3.48 2.99
CA ILE A 66 5.13 3.59 2.90
C ILE A 66 5.64 2.59 1.87
N ILE A 67 6.57 3.04 1.05
CA ILE A 67 7.27 2.21 0.07
C ILE A 67 8.70 1.99 0.57
N ASN A 68 9.05 0.71 0.70
CA ASN A 68 10.41 0.23 0.90
C ASN A 68 10.76 -0.70 -0.27
N VAL A 69 11.90 -0.46 -0.89
CA VAL A 69 12.46 -1.27 -1.97
C VAL A 69 13.95 -1.47 -1.68
N GLU A 70 14.35 -2.72 -1.52
CA GLU A 70 15.75 -3.15 -1.39
C GLU A 70 16.31 -3.68 -2.72
#